data_AF-A0A0E9MQE0-F1
#
_entry.id   AF-A0A0E9MQE0-F1
#
_cell.length_a   1.000
_cell.length_b   1.000
_cell.length_c   1.000
_cell.angle_alpha   90.00
_cell.angle_beta   90.00
_cell.angle_gamma   90.00
#
_symmetry.space_group_name_H-M   'P 1'
#
loop_
_entity.id
_entity.type
_entity.pdbx_description
1 polymer ?
#
loop_
_entity_poly.entity_id
_entity_poly.type
_entity_poly.pdbx_seq_one_letter_code
_entity_poly.pdbx_strand_id
1 'polypeptide(L)' 'MAAVSTLIETAGLVHVDEQAPGDVMLMRAGPAQLHLAIRTRRGIVHADAALRRVVERPGAPEWEVLGLWRRLF' A
#
# COMPACT_ATOMS: atom_id res chain seq x y z
N MET A 1 1.30 3.46 -14.05
CA MET A 1 1.31 3.96 -12.66
C MET A 1 0.50 5.24 -12.50
N ALA A 2 0.67 6.24 -13.38
CA ALA A 2 -0.01 7.54 -13.27
C ALA A 2 -1.53 7.46 -12.99
N ALA A 3 -2.28 6.60 -13.68
CA ALA A 3 -3.71 6.46 -13.43
C ALA A 3 -4.07 6.00 -12.00
N VAL A 4 -3.25 5.12 -11.42
CA VAL A 4 -3.51 4.59 -10.06
C VAL A 4 -3.12 5.61 -8.99
N SER A 5 -2.01 6.33 -9.15
CA SER A 5 -1.66 7.41 -8.22
C SER A 5 -2.72 8.50 -8.22
N THR A 6 -3.21 8.92 -9.40
CA THR A 6 -4.30 9.89 -9.51
C THR A 6 -5.59 9.41 -8.83
N LEU A 7 -5.93 8.12 -8.93
CA LEU A 7 -7.10 7.57 -8.23
C LEU A 7 -6.93 7.64 -6.70
N ILE A 8 -5.75 7.33 -6.18
CA ILE A 8 -5.44 7.40 -4.75
C ILE A 8 -5.52 8.85 -4.25
N GLU A 9 -4.97 9.79 -5.03
CA GLU A 9 -5.01 11.22 -4.72
C GLU A 9 -6.45 11.77 -4.75
N THR A 10 -7.24 11.36 -5.74
CA THR A 10 -8.68 11.71 -5.84
C THR A 10 -9.49 11.15 -4.67
N ALA A 11 -9.06 10.03 -4.08
CA ALA A 11 -9.66 9.49 -2.86
C ALA A 11 -9.29 10.29 -1.59
N GLY A 12 -8.53 11.38 -1.72
CA GLY A 12 -8.17 12.29 -0.63
C GLY A 12 -6.93 11.88 0.15
N LEU A 13 -6.07 11.04 -0.41
CA LEU A 13 -4.76 10.72 0.17
C LEU A 13 -3.66 11.56 -0.47
N VAL A 14 -2.67 11.96 0.31
CA VAL A 14 -1.54 12.80 -0.13
C VAL A 14 -0.28 11.96 -0.19
N HIS A 15 0.52 12.13 -1.24
CA HIS A 15 1.82 11.45 -1.35
C HIS A 15 2.75 11.84 -0.20
N VAL A 16 3.50 10.88 0.32
CA VAL A 16 4.52 11.10 1.37
C VAL A 16 5.81 10.37 1.02
N ASP A 17 6.94 10.91 1.45
CA ASP A 17 8.25 10.30 1.19
C ASP A 17 8.69 9.36 2.32
N GLU A 18 8.19 9.61 3.54
CA GLU A 18 8.52 8.82 4.73
C GLU A 18 7.32 7.99 5.19
N GLN A 19 7.52 6.67 5.24
CA GLN A 19 6.51 5.73 5.72
C GLN A 19 6.22 5.88 7.22
N ALA A 20 4.95 5.81 7.57
CA ALA A 20 4.46 5.70 8.94
C ALA A 20 3.30 4.69 9.01
N PRO A 21 2.98 4.17 10.22
CA PRO A 21 1.77 3.38 10.40
C PRO A 21 0.52 4.14 9.94
N GLY A 22 -0.32 3.47 9.15
CA GLY A 22 -1.52 4.04 8.55
C GLY A 22 -1.36 4.44 7.08
N ASP A 23 -0.13 4.50 6.56
CA ASP A 23 0.10 4.85 5.15
C ASP A 23 -0.38 3.76 4.21
N VAL A 24 -0.99 4.17 3.10
CA VAL A 24 -1.33 3.31 1.97
C VAL A 24 -0.10 3.16 1.09
N MET A 25 0.28 1.93 0.80
CA MET A 25 1.43 1.57 -0.02
C MET A 25 0.95 0.99 -1.34
N LEU A 26 1.43 1.51 -2.47
CA LEU A 26 1.29 0.87 -3.78
C LEU A 26 2.52 0.02 -4.05
N MET A 27 2.33 -1.24 -4.40
CA MET A 27 3.41 -2.19 -4.62
C MET A 27 3.29 -2.94 -5.94
N ARG A 28 4.42 -3.42 -6.45
CA ARG A 28 4.49 -4.31 -7.61
C ARG A 28 4.51 -5.78 -7.16
N ALA A 29 3.35 -6.43 -7.14
CA ALA A 29 3.24 -7.84 -6.74
C ALA A 29 3.68 -8.83 -7.84
N GLY A 30 3.75 -8.36 -9.10
CA GLY A 30 4.18 -9.15 -10.25
C GLY A 30 4.15 -8.36 -11.57
N PRO A 31 4.46 -8.99 -12.72
CA PRO A 31 4.36 -8.34 -14.03
C PRO A 31 2.94 -7.80 -14.26
N ALA A 32 2.83 -6.50 -14.49
CA ALA A 32 1.55 -5.78 -14.63
C ALA A 32 0.56 -5.94 -13.46
N GLN A 33 1.00 -6.41 -12.29
CA GLN A 33 0.17 -6.59 -11.10
C GLN A 33 0.52 -5.55 -10.03
N LEU A 34 -0.42 -4.65 -9.78
CA LEU A 34 -0.35 -3.66 -8.71
C LEU A 34 -1.14 -4.15 -7.51
N HIS A 35 -0.63 -3.89 -6.32
CA HIS A 35 -1.26 -4.29 -5.07
C HIS A 35 -1.21 -3.16 -4.04
N LEU A 36 -2.26 -3.05 -3.21
CA LEU A 36 -2.34 -2.07 -2.14
C LEU A 36 -2.25 -2.75 -0.78
N ALA A 37 -1.54 -2.12 0.15
CA ALA A 37 -1.50 -2.50 1.55
C ALA A 37 -1.49 -1.26 2.45
N ILE A 38 -1.79 -1.44 3.73
CA ILE A 38 -1.68 -0.39 4.74
C ILE A 38 -0.51 -0.73 5.66
N ARG A 39 0.41 0.21 5.86
CA ARG A 39 1.54 0.06 6.79
C ARG A 39 1.02 -0.04 8.21
N THR A 40 1.50 -1.02 8.97
CA THR A 40 1.27 -1.14 10.41
C THR A 40 2.56 -0.87 11.17
N ARG A 41 2.49 -0.83 12.51
CA ARG A 41 3.71 -0.78 13.34
C ARG A 41 4.60 -2.01 13.17
N ARG A 42 4.03 -3.15 12.81
CA ARG A 42 4.71 -4.45 12.77
C ARG A 42 4.95 -4.98 11.36
N GLY A 43 4.23 -4.47 10.36
CA GLY A 43 4.39 -4.84 8.97
C GLY A 43 3.35 -4.21 8.07
N ILE A 44 2.55 -5.02 7.38
CA ILE A 44 1.49 -4.56 6.49
C ILE A 44 0.18 -5.32 6.71
N VAL A 45 -0.95 -4.66 6.53
CA VAL A 45 -2.26 -5.32 6.41
C VAL A 45 -2.75 -5.19 4.97
N HIS A 46 -3.20 -6.30 4.38
CA HIS A 46 -3.67 -6.33 2.99
C HIS A 46 -4.71 -7.42 2.76
N ALA A 47 -5.50 -7.27 1.69
CA ALA A 47 -6.34 -8.35 1.19
C ALA A 47 -5.48 -9.36 0.43
N ASP A 48 -5.27 -10.54 1.01
CA ASP A 48 -4.42 -11.58 0.43
C ASP A 48 -5.26 -12.47 -0.51
N ALA A 49 -4.83 -12.58 -1.77
CA ALA A 49 -5.53 -13.31 -2.81
C ALA A 49 -5.53 -14.83 -2.58
N ALA A 50 -4.43 -15.39 -2.05
CA ALA A 50 -4.30 -16.82 -1.81
C ALA A 50 -5.08 -17.24 -0.55
N LEU A 51 -5.02 -16.43 0.50
CA LEU A 51 -5.69 -16.70 1.76
C LEU A 51 -7.15 -16.25 1.79
N ARG A 52 -7.59 -15.48 0.77
CA ARG A 52 -8.96 -14.98 0.57
C ARG A 52 -9.53 -14.23 1.78
N ARG A 53 -8.66 -13.49 2.48
CA ARG A 53 -9.03 -12.69 3.65
C ARG A 53 -8.05 -11.54 3.84
N VAL A 54 -8.42 -10.60 4.69
CA VAL A 54 -7.49 -9.57 5.16
C VAL A 54 -6.54 -10.19 6.17
N VAL A 55 -5.24 -9.99 5.98
CA VAL A 55 -4.20 -10.51 6.87
C VAL A 55 -3.20 -9.40 7.21
N GLU A 56 -2.66 -9.46 8.43
CA GLU A 56 -1.44 -8.73 8.78
C GLU A 56 -0.23 -9.64 8.54
N ARG A 57 0.73 -9.17 7.75
CA ARG A 57 2.04 -9.81 7.54
C ARG A 57 3.11 -9.01 8.27
N PRO A 58 3.84 -9.59 9.24
CA PRO A 58 4.92 -8.89 9.93
C PRO A 58 6.12 -8.66 9.01
N GLY A 59 6.88 -7.59 9.26
CA GLY A 59 8.14 -7.28 8.58
C GLY A 59 8.05 -6.18 7.52
N ALA A 60 9.08 -6.12 6.68
CA ALA A 60 9.05 -5.30 5.48
C ALA A 60 8.16 -5.97 4.42
N PRO A 61 7.49 -5.22 3.53
CA PRO A 61 6.81 -5.81 2.39
C PRO A 61 7.81 -6.59 1.52
N GLU A 62 7.39 -7.74 1.01
CA GLU A 62 8.23 -8.57 0.12
C GLU A 62 8.32 -8.00 -1.30
N TRP A 63 7.42 -7.08 -1.65
CA TRP A 63 7.31 -6.48 -2.97
C TRP A 63 7.88 -5.06 -3.02
N GLU A 64 8.32 -4.66 -4.21
CA GLU A 64 8.78 -3.29 -4.49
C GLU A 64 7.67 -2.28 -4.18
N VAL A 65 7.98 -1.30 -3.33
CA VAL A 65 7.09 -0.17 -3.01
C VAL A 65 7.29 0.92 -4.05
N LEU A 66 6.20 1.29 -4.72
CA LEU A 66 6.19 2.25 -5.83
C LEU A 66 5.77 3.66 -5.38
N GLY A 67 5.13 3.78 -4.21
CA GLY A 67 4.68 5.04 -3.65
C GLY A 67 3.96 4.84 -2.33
N LEU A 68 3.87 5.92 -1.57
CA LEU A 68 3.24 5.98 -0.26
C LEU A 68 2.25 7.15 -0.23
N TRP A 69 1.08 6.93 0.35
CA TRP A 69 0.10 7.99 0.56
C TRP A 69 -0.48 7.93 1.96
N ARG A 70 -0.74 9.10 2.54
CA ARG A 70 -1.34 9.25 3.85
C ARG A 70 -2.67 9.99 3.74
N ARG A 71 -3.66 9.53 4.50
CA ARG A 71 -4.87 10.32 4.73
C ARG A 71 -4.56 11.36 5.80
N LEU A 72 -4.60 12.64 5.43
CA LEU A 72 -4.48 13.76 6.34
C LEU A 72 -5.91 14.16 6.73
N PHE A 73 -6.24 14.07 8.01
CA PHE A 73 -7.48 14.56 8.60
C PHE A 73 -7.14 15.57 9.69
#